data_AF-A0A6M0LP60-F1
#
_entry.id   AF-A0A6M0LP60-F1
#
_cell.length_a   1.000
_cell.length_b   1.000
_cell.length_c   1.000
_cell.angle_alpha   90.00
_cell.angle_beta   90.00
_cell.angle_gamma   90.00
#
_symmetry.space_group_name_H-M   'P 1'
#
loop_
_entity.id
_entity.type
_entity.pdbx_description
1 polymer ?
#
loop_
_entity_poly.entity_id
_entity_poly.type
_entity_poly.pdbx_seq_one_letter_code
_entity_poly.pdbx_strand_id
1 'polypeptide(L)'
;MLDSLLIRRALPLLVSFAMLVVLALLSDYLLHSAGLVWVGRYLGITGTLFLLFSFIYSARKKKIVRSGPIKTFLMLHCRGGWIGTLMLLVHSGVHFNALLPWSATVLMLIVTGSGHVGQYIYRKARDEMKRNSGDEKLYWDSLTVTALGKWRKVHMPLVSLFLGLALLHILSIFFFWNWK
;
A
#
# COMPACT_ATOMS: atom_id res chain seq x y z
N MET A 1 -29.87 -7.46 9.56
CA MET A 1 -30.72 -6.47 8.86
C MET A 1 -29.98 -5.18 8.43
N LEU A 2 -28.65 -5.11 8.53
CA LEU A 2 -27.84 -4.13 7.79
C LEU A 2 -27.07 -4.85 6.65
N ASP A 3 -27.66 -4.79 5.45
CA ASP A 3 -27.02 -4.73 4.13
C ASP A 3 -26.11 -5.86 3.62
N SER A 4 -26.75 -6.88 3.05
CA SER A 4 -26.15 -7.89 2.16
C SER A 4 -25.32 -7.29 1.01
N LEU A 5 -25.62 -6.07 0.55
CA LEU A 5 -24.90 -5.40 -0.54
C LEU A 5 -23.61 -4.68 -0.10
N LEU A 6 -23.61 -4.03 1.07
CA LEU A 6 -22.40 -3.38 1.60
C LEU A 6 -21.39 -4.42 2.04
N ILE A 7 -21.85 -5.48 2.70
CA ILE A 7 -21.00 -6.62 3.09
C ILE A 7 -20.44 -7.29 1.84
N ARG A 8 -21.25 -7.66 0.83
CA ARG A 8 -20.74 -8.27 -0.42
C ARG A 8 -19.71 -7.40 -1.15
N ARG A 9 -19.80 -6.07 -1.04
CA ARG A 9 -18.87 -5.12 -1.68
C ARG A 9 -17.59 -4.89 -0.89
N ALA A 10 -17.68 -4.82 0.45
CA ALA A 10 -16.53 -4.62 1.33
C ALA A 10 -15.78 -5.92 1.63
N LEU A 11 -16.46 -7.06 1.60
CA LEU A 11 -15.88 -8.37 1.90
C LEU A 11 -14.63 -8.69 1.07
N PRO A 12 -14.60 -8.59 -0.27
CA PRO A 12 -13.37 -8.91 -1.01
C PRO A 12 -12.20 -8.00 -0.65
N LEU A 13 -12.47 -6.74 -0.29
CA LEU A 13 -11.47 -5.77 0.16
C LEU A 13 -10.91 -6.13 1.54
N LEU A 14 -11.79 -6.55 2.46
CA LEU A 14 -11.42 -6.97 3.80
C LEU A 14 -10.67 -8.31 3.78
N VAL A 15 -11.12 -9.25 2.95
CA VAL A 15 -10.50 -10.57 2.80
C VAL A 15 -9.09 -10.45 2.24
N SER A 16 -8.87 -9.70 1.17
CA SER A 16 -7.52 -9.50 0.61
C SER A 16 -6.58 -8.81 1.61
N PHE A 17 -7.07 -7.80 2.33
CA PHE A 17 -6.28 -7.10 3.34
C PHE A 17 -5.96 -7.98 4.55
N ALA A 18 -6.94 -8.75 5.04
CA ALA A 18 -6.74 -9.74 6.09
C ALA A 18 -5.75 -10.83 5.63
N MET A 19 -5.85 -11.31 4.40
CA MET A 19 -4.90 -12.28 3.84
C MET A 19 -3.48 -11.75 3.82
N LEU A 20 -3.25 -10.47 3.53
CA LEU A 20 -1.92 -9.86 3.62
C LEU A 20 -1.38 -9.90 5.05
N VAL A 21 -2.19 -9.57 6.04
CA VAL A 21 -1.78 -9.61 7.45
C VAL A 21 -1.51 -11.04 7.90
N VAL A 22 -2.41 -11.98 7.59
CA VAL A 22 -2.24 -13.40 7.91
C VAL A 22 -0.99 -13.97 7.25
N LEU A 23 -0.75 -13.64 5.98
CA LEU A 23 0.43 -14.09 5.25
C LEU A 23 1.71 -13.53 5.85
N ALA A 24 1.72 -12.26 6.27
CA ALA A 24 2.86 -11.67 6.95
C ALA A 24 3.17 -12.36 8.28
N LEU A 25 2.15 -12.56 9.12
CA LEU A 25 2.29 -13.26 10.41
C LEU A 25 2.74 -14.71 10.24
N LEU A 26 2.18 -15.42 9.27
CA LEU A 26 2.58 -16.80 8.97
C LEU A 26 4.03 -16.86 8.48
N SER A 27 4.42 -15.93 7.60
CA SER A 27 5.79 -15.87 7.09
C SER A 27 6.79 -15.56 8.21
N ASP A 28 6.46 -14.62 9.09
CA ASP A 28 7.27 -14.28 10.25
C ASP A 28 7.41 -15.46 11.23
N TYR A 29 6.29 -16.14 11.54
CA TYR A 29 6.30 -17.34 12.37
C TYR A 29 7.17 -18.48 11.80
N LEU A 30 7.09 -18.70 10.49
CA LEU A 30 7.91 -19.72 9.81
C LEU A 30 9.40 -19.36 9.85
N LEU A 31 9.76 -18.09 9.64
CA LEU A 31 11.15 -17.63 9.74
C LEU A 31 11.70 -17.81 11.16
N HIS A 32 10.91 -17.52 12.19
CA HIS A 32 11.28 -17.76 13.58
C HIS A 32 11.46 -19.25 13.88
N SER A 33 10.50 -20.08 13.46
CA SER A 33 10.54 -21.54 13.67
C SER A 33 11.74 -22.20 12.98
N ALA A 34 12.17 -21.65 11.84
CA ALA A 34 13.33 -22.13 11.08
C ALA A 34 14.67 -21.52 11.53
N GLY A 35 14.69 -20.59 12.49
CA GLY A 35 15.91 -19.87 12.90
C GLY A 35 16.45 -18.89 11.86
N LEU A 36 15.65 -18.49 10.87
CA LEU A 36 16.01 -17.63 9.74
C LEU A 36 15.59 -16.16 9.93
N VAL A 37 15.50 -15.69 11.17
CA VAL A 37 15.02 -14.33 11.52
C VAL A 37 15.85 -13.22 10.85
N TRP A 38 17.12 -13.49 10.56
CA TRP A 38 18.00 -12.57 9.82
C TRP A 38 17.46 -12.18 8.44
N VAL A 39 16.66 -13.04 7.80
CA VAL A 39 16.02 -12.76 6.51
C VAL A 39 15.07 -11.57 6.62
N GLY A 40 14.37 -11.42 7.76
CA GLY A 40 13.48 -10.28 8.04
C GLY A 40 14.19 -8.92 7.91
N ARG A 41 15.49 -8.85 8.23
CA ARG A 41 16.28 -7.63 8.04
C ARG A 41 16.46 -7.27 6.56
N TYR A 42 16.74 -8.25 5.71
CA TYR A 42 16.87 -8.04 4.26
C TYR A 42 15.52 -7.73 3.61
N LEU A 43 14.43 -8.30 4.13
CA LEU A 43 13.06 -7.96 3.72
C LEU A 43 12.73 -6.50 4.03
N GLY A 44 13.27 -5.92 5.10
CA GLY A 44 13.15 -4.48 5.38
C GLY A 44 13.76 -3.62 4.28
N ILE A 45 14.99 -3.93 3.86
CA ILE A 45 15.70 -3.19 2.80
C ILE A 45 14.96 -3.33 1.46
N THR A 46 14.69 -4.57 1.06
CA THR A 46 14.06 -4.86 -0.22
C THR A 46 12.61 -4.37 -0.29
N GLY A 47 11.85 -4.48 0.80
CA GLY A 47 10.50 -3.92 0.93
C GLY A 47 10.49 -2.39 0.82
N THR A 48 11.48 -1.72 1.42
CA THR A 48 11.69 -0.27 1.27
C THR A 48 11.96 0.10 -0.19
N LEU A 49 12.80 -0.67 -0.90
CA LEU A 49 13.04 -0.46 -2.32
C LEU A 49 11.75 -0.61 -3.14
N PHE A 50 10.95 -1.64 -2.89
CA PHE A 50 9.64 -1.82 -3.56
C PHE A 50 8.69 -0.64 -3.33
N LEU A 51 8.62 -0.12 -2.10
CA LEU A 51 7.82 1.07 -1.80
C LEU A 51 8.37 2.31 -2.53
N LEU A 52 9.69 2.53 -2.53
CA LEU A 52 10.31 3.64 -3.26
C LEU A 52 10.03 3.54 -4.77
N PHE A 53 10.21 2.36 -5.37
CA PHE A 53 9.91 2.11 -6.78
C PHE A 53 8.42 2.35 -7.10
N SER A 54 7.52 2.10 -6.16
CA SER A 54 6.09 2.38 -6.35
C SER A 54 5.80 3.87 -6.62
N PHE A 55 6.65 4.80 -6.17
CA PHE A 55 6.51 6.23 -6.41
C PHE A 55 6.87 6.67 -7.84
N ILE A 56 7.41 5.77 -8.67
CA ILE A 56 7.59 6.05 -10.10
C ILE A 56 6.26 6.41 -10.77
N TYR A 57 5.13 5.85 -10.31
CA TYR A 57 3.81 6.29 -10.77
C TYR A 57 3.56 7.78 -10.52
N SER A 58 3.88 8.27 -9.33
CA SER A 58 3.76 9.69 -8.99
C SER A 58 4.68 10.55 -9.86
N ALA A 59 5.91 10.09 -10.13
CA ALA A 59 6.85 10.77 -11.04
C ALA A 59 6.33 10.79 -12.48
N ARG A 60 5.75 9.68 -12.97
CA ARG A 60 5.11 9.60 -14.29
C ARG A 60 3.91 10.55 -14.39
N LYS A 61 3.06 10.59 -13.36
CA LYS A 61 1.88 11.47 -13.31
C LYS A 61 2.27 12.95 -13.33
N LYS A 62 3.40 13.32 -12.71
CA LYS A 62 4.00 14.66 -12.76
C LYS A 62 4.82 14.94 -14.04
N LYS A 63 4.83 14.01 -15.01
CA LYS A 63 5.60 14.09 -16.27
C LYS A 63 7.14 14.20 -16.08
N ILE A 64 7.65 13.81 -14.91
CA ILE A 64 9.10 13.69 -14.66
C ILE A 64 9.63 12.49 -15.47
N VAL A 65 8.95 11.35 -15.36
CA VAL A 65 9.12 10.23 -16.31
C VAL A 65 8.21 10.51 -17.51
N ARG A 66 8.77 10.57 -18.72
CA ARG A 66 8.03 11.01 -19.92
C ARG A 66 7.52 9.85 -20.78
N SER A 67 8.17 8.70 -20.74
CA SER A 67 7.86 7.52 -21.55
C SER A 67 7.00 6.49 -20.82
N GLY A 68 6.35 5.63 -21.61
CA GLY A 68 5.58 4.48 -21.13
C GLY A 68 4.12 4.79 -20.77
N PRO A 69 3.25 3.76 -20.83
CA PRO A 69 1.82 3.88 -20.57
C PRO A 69 1.52 4.07 -19.09
N ILE A 70 0.71 5.07 -18.73
CA ILE A 70 0.33 5.41 -17.35
C ILE A 70 -0.27 4.22 -16.58
N LYS A 71 -1.02 3.37 -17.27
CA LYS A 71 -1.67 2.18 -16.70
C LYS A 71 -0.64 1.19 -16.14
N THR A 72 0.50 1.00 -16.79
CA THR A 72 1.56 0.10 -16.33
C THR A 72 2.19 0.62 -15.06
N PHE A 73 2.46 1.94 -14.98
CA PHE A 73 2.97 2.55 -13.76
C PHE A 73 1.98 2.46 -12.61
N LEU A 74 0.67 2.66 -12.86
CA LEU A 74 -0.36 2.47 -11.84
C LEU A 74 -0.38 1.02 -11.34
N MET A 75 -0.26 0.04 -12.24
CA MET A 75 -0.19 -1.37 -11.87
C MET A 75 1.06 -1.69 -11.06
N LEU A 76 2.23 -1.14 -11.44
CA LEU A 76 3.48 -1.27 -10.69
C LEU A 76 3.35 -0.65 -9.30
N HIS A 77 2.78 0.54 -9.18
CA HIS A 77 2.51 1.18 -7.89
C HIS A 77 1.62 0.31 -7.00
N CYS A 78 0.53 -0.21 -7.57
CA CYS A 78 -0.39 -1.09 -6.86
C CYS A 78 0.31 -2.37 -6.39
N ARG A 79 0.93 -3.13 -7.31
CA ARG A 79 1.57 -4.41 -6.99
C ARG A 79 2.78 -4.24 -6.08
N GLY A 80 3.64 -3.26 -6.39
CA GLY A 80 4.82 -2.93 -5.60
C GLY A 80 4.46 -2.45 -4.19
N GLY A 81 3.35 -1.72 -4.04
CA GLY A 81 2.80 -1.38 -2.73
C GLY A 81 2.45 -2.62 -1.90
N TRP A 82 1.69 -3.56 -2.46
CA TRP A 82 1.33 -4.81 -1.76
C TRP A 82 2.55 -5.67 -1.41
N ILE A 83 3.46 -5.88 -2.37
CA ILE A 83 4.68 -6.66 -2.15
C ILE A 83 5.55 -5.98 -1.10
N GLY A 84 5.79 -4.67 -1.23
CA GLY A 84 6.58 -3.91 -0.27
C GLY A 84 5.98 -3.93 1.14
N THR A 85 4.66 -3.76 1.28
CA THR A 85 3.98 -3.87 2.58
C THR A 85 4.12 -5.26 3.18
N LEU A 86 3.96 -6.34 2.40
CA LEU A 86 4.13 -7.70 2.90
C LEU A 86 5.55 -7.90 3.46
N MET A 87 6.57 -7.52 2.70
CA MET A 87 7.97 -7.66 3.11
C MET A 87 8.28 -6.83 4.36
N LEU A 88 7.74 -5.61 4.46
CA LEU A 88 7.92 -4.74 5.61
C LEU A 88 7.15 -5.22 6.85
N LEU A 89 5.98 -5.84 6.70
CA LEU A 89 5.26 -6.42 7.82
C LEU A 89 6.02 -7.62 8.42
N VAL A 90 6.64 -8.45 7.58
CA VAL A 90 7.52 -9.52 8.05
C VAL A 90 8.76 -8.93 8.74
N HIS A 91 9.30 -7.83 8.25
CA HIS A 91 10.40 -7.11 8.91
C HIS A 91 10.01 -6.55 10.30
N SER A 92 8.76 -6.08 10.47
CA SER A 92 8.30 -5.46 11.73
C SER A 92 8.35 -6.38 12.96
N GLY A 93 8.43 -7.71 12.78
CA GLY A 93 8.57 -8.68 13.87
C GLY A 93 9.86 -8.56 14.69
N VAL A 94 10.83 -7.74 14.27
CA VAL A 94 12.15 -7.66 14.89
C VAL A 94 12.24 -6.64 16.05
N HIS A 95 11.29 -5.70 16.20
CA HIS A 95 11.43 -4.56 17.13
C HIS A 95 10.19 -4.24 17.99
N PHE A 96 9.78 -5.18 18.85
CA PHE A 96 8.57 -5.05 19.68
C PHE A 96 8.54 -3.85 20.65
N ASN A 97 9.69 -3.33 21.09
CA ASN A 97 9.77 -2.30 22.14
C ASN A 97 9.97 -0.85 21.65
N ALA A 98 9.94 -0.59 20.34
CA ALA A 98 10.25 0.74 19.80
C ALA A 98 9.00 1.45 19.23
N LEU A 99 8.64 2.59 19.82
CA LEU A 99 7.44 3.36 19.44
C LEU A 99 7.47 3.84 17.98
N LEU A 100 8.63 4.27 17.50
CA LEU A 100 8.82 4.82 16.16
C LEU A 100 8.50 3.80 15.04
N PRO A 101 9.13 2.60 14.98
CA PRO A 101 8.80 1.59 13.96
C PRO A 101 7.36 1.06 14.08
N TRP A 102 6.80 0.96 15.29
CA TRP A 102 5.38 0.60 15.46
C TRP A 102 4.45 1.67 14.88
N SER A 103 4.72 2.95 15.13
CA SER A 103 3.96 4.05 14.54
C SER A 103 4.03 4.02 13.01
N ALA A 104 5.22 3.76 12.45
CA ALA A 104 5.39 3.59 11.00
C ALA A 104 4.61 2.37 10.47
N THR A 105 4.60 1.25 11.19
CA THR A 105 3.88 0.03 10.81
C THR A 105 2.37 0.23 10.79
N VAL A 106 1.81 0.84 11.85
CA VAL A 106 0.37 1.16 11.92
C VAL A 106 -0.01 2.09 10.78
N LEU A 107 0.77 3.14 10.55
CA LEU A 107 0.47 4.08 9.48
C LEU A 107 0.64 3.46 8.09
N MET A 108 1.60 2.55 7.90
CA MET A 108 1.75 1.76 6.67
C MET A 108 0.49 0.95 6.40
N LEU A 109 -0.06 0.25 7.40
CA LEU A 109 -1.31 -0.50 7.26
C LEU A 109 -2.49 0.41 6.88
N ILE A 110 -2.59 1.58 7.50
CA ILE A 110 -3.61 2.59 7.16
C ILE A 110 -3.45 3.08 5.71
N VAL A 111 -2.23 3.39 5.29
CA VAL A 111 -1.91 3.83 3.92
C VAL A 111 -2.21 2.74 2.90
N THR A 112 -1.82 1.49 3.17
CA THR A 112 -2.06 0.34 2.28
C THR A 112 -3.56 0.04 2.18
N GLY A 113 -4.28 0.07 3.30
CA GLY A 113 -5.75 -0.07 3.32
C GLY A 113 -6.44 1.04 2.53
N SER A 114 -6.04 2.30 2.75
CA SER A 114 -6.52 3.45 1.97
C SER A 114 -6.22 3.31 0.47
N GLY A 115 -5.01 2.85 0.12
CA GLY A 115 -4.62 2.55 -1.25
C GLY A 115 -5.49 1.47 -1.89
N HIS A 116 -5.83 0.44 -1.13
CA HIS A 116 -6.71 -0.63 -1.60
C HIS A 116 -8.14 -0.13 -1.87
N VAL A 117 -8.68 0.76 -1.03
CA VAL A 117 -9.95 1.44 -1.29
C VAL A 117 -9.90 2.21 -2.63
N GLY A 118 -8.80 2.92 -2.90
CA GLY A 118 -8.59 3.62 -4.17
C GLY A 118 -8.59 2.67 -5.39
N GLN A 119 -7.94 1.51 -5.26
CA GLN A 119 -7.96 0.46 -6.29
C GLN A 119 -9.36 -0.08 -6.54
N TYR A 120 -10.15 -0.28 -5.49
CA TYR A 120 -11.53 -0.74 -5.61
C TYR A 120 -12.40 0.28 -6.33
N ILE A 121 -12.32 1.57 -5.96
CA ILE A 121 -13.04 2.66 -6.65
C ILE A 121 -12.69 2.66 -8.14
N TYR A 122 -11.40 2.58 -8.48
CA TYR A 122 -10.94 2.59 -9.87
C TYR A 122 -11.42 1.37 -10.68
N ARG A 123 -11.37 0.17 -10.09
CA ARG A 123 -11.82 -1.07 -10.76
C ARG A 123 -13.31 -1.05 -11.00
N LYS A 124 -14.10 -0.71 -9.97
CA LYS A 124 -15.55 -0.63 -10.08
C LYS A 124 -15.97 0.37 -11.15
N ALA A 125 -15.40 1.58 -11.13
CA ALA A 125 -15.64 2.58 -12.16
C ALA A 125 -15.37 2.06 -13.57
N ARG A 126 -14.23 1.38 -13.75
CA ARG A 126 -13.83 0.81 -15.02
C ARG A 126 -14.80 -0.26 -15.51
N ASP A 127 -15.30 -1.10 -14.61
CA ASP A 127 -16.23 -2.17 -14.93
C ASP A 127 -17.60 -1.60 -15.35
N GLU A 128 -18.11 -0.58 -14.65
CA GLU A 128 -19.36 0.11 -15.02
C GLU A 128 -19.24 0.85 -16.36
N MET A 129 -18.15 1.58 -16.60
CA MET A 129 -17.89 2.23 -17.89
C MET A 129 -17.76 1.25 -19.06
N LYS A 130 -17.49 -0.03 -18.78
CA LYS A 130 -17.39 -1.09 -19.80
C LYS A 130 -18.74 -1.72 -20.10
N ARG A 131 -19.65 -1.72 -19.12
CA ARG A 131 -21.01 -2.26 -19.22
C ARG A 131 -21.98 -1.26 -19.85
N ASN A 132 -21.77 0.02 -19.58
CA ASN A 132 -22.72 1.08 -19.95
C ASN A 132 -22.17 1.91 -21.11
N SER A 133 -23.07 2.55 -21.86
CA SER A 133 -22.75 3.35 -23.05
C SER A 133 -23.49 4.69 -23.05
N GLY A 134 -23.08 5.64 -23.89
CA GLY A 134 -23.72 6.96 -23.97
C GLY A 134 -23.62 7.76 -22.67
N ASP A 135 -24.72 8.39 -22.28
CA ASP A 135 -24.81 9.28 -21.11
C ASP A 135 -24.45 8.59 -19.79
N GLU A 136 -24.79 7.30 -19.66
CA GLU A 136 -24.49 6.56 -18.44
C GLU A 136 -22.97 6.35 -18.26
N LYS A 137 -22.22 6.20 -19.36
CA LYS A 137 -20.76 6.13 -19.31
C LYS A 137 -20.16 7.46 -18.86
N LEU A 138 -20.70 8.59 -19.35
CA LEU A 138 -20.28 9.94 -18.93
C LEU A 138 -20.58 10.18 -17.46
N TYR A 139 -21.74 9.72 -16.99
CA TYR A 139 -22.12 9.76 -15.58
C TYR A 139 -21.09 9.03 -14.71
N TRP A 140 -20.75 7.78 -15.04
CA TRP A 140 -19.74 7.01 -14.30
C TRP A 140 -18.35 7.64 -14.33
N ASP A 141 -17.94 8.24 -15.45
CA ASP A 141 -16.67 8.95 -15.55
C ASP A 141 -16.61 10.15 -14.58
N SER A 142 -17.65 10.99 -14.56
CA SER A 142 -17.73 12.15 -13.68
C SER A 142 -17.72 11.79 -12.18
N LEU A 143 -18.46 10.73 -11.80
CA LEU A 143 -18.47 10.19 -10.46
C LEU A 143 -17.09 9.67 -10.06
N THR A 144 -16.41 8.98 -10.97
CA THR A 144 -15.09 8.41 -10.72
C THR A 144 -14.05 9.49 -10.48
N VAL A 145 -14.02 10.54 -11.30
CA VAL A 145 -13.14 11.69 -11.12
C VAL A 145 -13.38 12.34 -9.76
N THR A 146 -14.64 12.50 -9.37
CA THR A 146 -15.04 13.09 -8.08
C THR A 146 -14.60 12.22 -6.90
N ALA A 147 -14.89 10.91 -6.96
CA ALA A 147 -14.57 9.96 -5.90
C ALA A 147 -13.06 9.82 -5.71
N LEU A 148 -12.30 9.62 -6.80
CA LEU A 148 -10.84 9.56 -6.75
C LEU A 148 -10.22 10.90 -6.32
N GLY A 149 -10.85 12.02 -6.67
CA GLY A 149 -10.46 13.34 -6.21
C GLY A 149 -10.55 13.47 -4.68
N LYS A 150 -11.67 13.07 -4.08
CA LYS A 150 -11.88 13.06 -2.62
C LYS A 150 -10.93 12.08 -1.93
N TRP A 151 -10.83 10.84 -2.44
CA TRP A 151 -9.91 9.83 -1.91
C TRP A 151 -8.46 10.34 -1.87
N ARG A 152 -8.00 10.97 -2.95
CA ARG A 152 -6.63 11.51 -3.03
C ARG A 152 -6.34 12.58 -1.98
N LYS A 153 -7.33 13.41 -1.60
CA LYS A 153 -7.17 14.42 -0.54
C LYS A 153 -6.88 13.80 0.82
N VAL A 154 -7.35 12.58 1.07
CA VAL A 154 -7.10 11.83 2.31
C VAL A 154 -5.83 10.98 2.18
N HIS A 155 -5.68 10.26 1.06
CA HIS A 155 -4.59 9.32 0.88
C HIS A 155 -3.21 9.99 0.83
N MET A 156 -3.09 11.14 0.13
CA MET A 156 -1.78 11.80 -0.03
C MET A 156 -1.18 12.28 1.30
N PRO A 157 -1.91 12.97 2.20
CA PRO A 157 -1.38 13.32 3.52
C PRO A 157 -0.94 12.10 4.34
N LEU A 158 -1.71 11.00 4.30
CA LEU A 158 -1.35 9.76 5.00
C LEU A 158 -0.02 9.19 4.49
N VAL A 159 0.17 9.17 3.17
CA VAL A 159 1.43 8.74 2.53
C VAL A 159 2.59 9.63 2.95
N SER A 160 2.41 10.96 2.97
CA SER A 160 3.45 11.91 3.38
C SER A 160 3.87 11.70 4.84
N LEU A 161 2.90 11.50 5.74
CA LEU A 161 3.17 11.23 7.14
C LEU A 161 3.90 9.89 7.32
N PHE A 162 3.49 8.85 6.59
CA PHE A 162 4.16 7.54 6.58
C PHE A 162 5.60 7.66 6.11
N LEU A 163 5.85 8.38 5.01
CA LEU A 163 7.20 8.62 4.52
C LEU A 163 8.06 9.34 5.56
N GLY A 164 7.51 10.31 6.29
CA GLY A 164 8.20 10.97 7.39
C GLY A 164 8.61 10.00 8.50
N LEU A 165 7.68 9.17 8.98
CA LEU A 165 7.99 8.18 10.02
C LEU A 165 8.98 7.11 9.54
N ALA A 166 8.83 6.62 8.31
CA ALA A 166 9.74 5.65 7.72
C ALA A 166 11.16 6.22 7.56
N LEU A 167 11.28 7.48 7.11
CA LEU A 167 12.56 8.15 6.99
C LEU A 167 13.21 8.37 8.35
N LEU A 168 12.45 8.84 9.35
CA LEU A 168 12.95 8.98 10.72
C LEU A 168 13.41 7.64 11.29
N HIS A 169 12.67 6.57 11.03
CA HIS A 169 13.05 5.23 11.44
C HIS A 169 14.39 4.82 10.81
N ILE A 170 14.54 4.96 9.50
CA ILE A 170 15.80 4.65 8.80
C ILE A 170 16.95 5.51 9.35
N LEU A 171 16.78 6.82 9.45
CA LEU A 171 17.81 7.73 9.97
C LEU A 171 18.21 7.39 11.40
N SER A 172 17.26 7.01 12.26
CA SER A 172 17.55 6.58 13.63
C SER A 172 18.42 5.32 13.65
N ILE A 173 18.16 4.36 12.75
CA ILE A 173 19.00 3.17 12.60
C ILE A 173 20.42 3.60 12.23
N PHE A 174 20.60 4.47 11.23
CA PHE A 174 21.93 4.94 10.80
C PHE A 174 22.68 5.71 11.91
N PHE A 175 21.97 6.51 12.70
CA PHE A 175 22.54 7.32 13.77
C PHE A 175 22.99 6.48 14.96
N PHE A 176 22.16 5.50 15.37
CA PHE A 176 22.48 4.57 16.45
C PHE A 176 23.22 3.31 15.96
N TRP A 177 23.51 3.22 14.67
CA TRP A 177 24.31 2.13 14.11
C TRP A 177 25.73 2.23 14.67
N ASN A 178 26.15 1.24 15.43
CA ASN A 178 27.51 1.19 15.96
C ASN A 178 28.43 0.75 14.80
N TRP A 179 28.90 1.70 13.99
CA TRP A 179 29.75 1.52 12.80
C TRP A 179 31.17 0.98 13.10
N LYS A 180 31.33 0.18 14.15
CA LYS A 180 32.56 -0.51 14.48
C LYS A 180 32.70 -1.80 13.68
#